data_AF-A0A8E2QC70-F1
#
_entry.id   AF-A0A8E2QC70-F1
#
_cell.length_a   1.000
_cell.length_b   1.000
_cell.length_c   1.000
_cell.angle_alpha   90.00
_cell.angle_beta   90.00
_cell.angle_gamma   90.00
#
_symmetry.space_group_name_H-M   'P 1'
#
loop_
_entity.id
_entity.type
_entity.pdbx_description
1 polymer ?
#
loop_
_entity_poly.entity_id
_entity_poly.type
_entity_poly.pdbx_seq_one_letter_code
_entity_poly.pdbx_strand_id
1 'polypeptide(L)'
;MNLLVLMRMLLCSALAPSDWTSDQLPPRIRLWAFIVPLSLLPPTMIALLDAPLSAYLPIFQIQPSTGTAGLFFGGEIFSVFVMGWLIKHVAHACSHDVTYAEAYLVATIACVPLWLSSLGLLVNNPFLNTVLPLSALASCCVLLYQGTCSLCRVDDRLEAAAITQTAFGAAVIVWMMVLPFFWTAA
;
A
#
# COMPACT_ATOMS: atom_id res chain seq x y z
N MET A 1 18.47 -14.93 5.81
CA MET A 1 17.26 -15.05 6.66
C MET A 1 16.07 -14.74 5.77
N ASN A 2 15.12 -15.67 5.61
CA ASN A 2 14.14 -15.62 4.52
C ASN A 2 13.08 -14.53 4.77
N LEU A 3 12.75 -13.70 3.77
CA LEU A 3 11.77 -12.61 3.88
C LEU A 3 10.39 -13.13 4.34
N LEU A 4 10.05 -14.34 3.91
CA LEU A 4 8.85 -15.08 4.32
C LEU A 4 8.85 -15.46 5.82
N VAL A 5 10.02 -15.68 6.41
CA VAL A 5 10.14 -15.97 7.86
C VAL A 5 9.99 -14.68 8.67
N LEU A 6 10.50 -13.56 8.17
CA LEU A 6 10.29 -12.25 8.80
C LEU A 6 8.82 -11.82 8.72
N MET A 7 8.17 -11.98 7.56
CA MET A 7 6.73 -11.75 7.41
C MET A 7 5.91 -12.67 8.33
N ARG A 8 6.28 -13.95 8.43
CA ARG A 8 5.59 -14.90 9.30
C ARG A 8 5.80 -14.59 10.78
N MET A 9 6.97 -14.08 11.17
CA MET A 9 7.21 -13.61 12.55
C MET A 9 6.40 -12.34 12.87
N LEU A 10 6.30 -11.39 11.93
CA LEU A 10 5.47 -10.19 12.09
C LEU A 10 3.96 -10.52 12.14
N LEU A 11 3.50 -11.52 11.38
CA LEU A 11 2.11 -12.00 11.46
C LEU A 11 1.85 -12.85 12.70
N CYS A 12 2.81 -13.67 13.16
CA CYS A 12 2.66 -14.46 14.38
C CYS A 12 2.75 -13.61 15.66
N SER A 13 3.52 -12.51 15.69
CA SER A 13 3.50 -11.60 16.84
C SER A 13 2.18 -10.85 16.99
N ALA A 14 1.40 -10.72 15.91
CA ALA A 14 0.05 -10.16 15.95
C ALA A 14 -0.98 -11.13 16.54
N LEU A 15 -0.65 -12.41 16.70
CA LEU A 15 -1.53 -13.49 17.18
C LEU A 15 -1.06 -14.13 18.49
N ALA A 16 0.04 -13.69 19.11
CA ALA A 16 0.47 -14.17 20.42
C ALA A 16 -0.41 -13.55 21.53
N PRO A 17 -1.23 -14.32 22.25
CA PRO A 17 -1.96 -13.80 23.40
C PRO A 17 -1.18 -14.05 24.70
N SER A 18 -1.54 -13.23 25.69
CA SER A 18 -1.16 -13.20 27.11
C SER A 18 0.12 -12.44 27.48
N ASP A 19 -0.13 -11.48 28.38
CA ASP A 19 0.77 -10.74 29.25
C ASP A 19 1.48 -9.49 28.71
N TRP A 20 0.69 -8.47 28.37
CA TRP A 20 0.96 -7.08 28.78
C TRP A 20 -0.36 -6.34 29.03
N THR A 21 -0.67 -6.12 30.30
CA THR A 21 -1.77 -5.30 30.81
C THR A 21 -1.58 -3.81 30.50
N SER A 22 -2.72 -3.16 30.24
CA SER A 22 -3.00 -1.71 30.17
C SER A 22 -3.05 -1.11 28.75
N ASP A 23 -4.29 -0.85 28.29
CA ASP A 23 -4.70 -0.08 27.10
C ASP A 23 -4.46 -0.69 25.70
N GLN A 24 -5.07 -1.84 25.43
CA GLN A 24 -5.18 -2.38 24.07
C GLN A 24 -6.15 -1.51 23.24
N LEU A 25 -5.61 -0.51 22.55
CA LEU A 25 -6.29 0.18 21.46
C LEU A 25 -6.86 -0.87 20.47
N PRO A 26 -8.12 -0.72 20.01
CA PRO A 26 -8.74 -1.67 19.09
C PRO A 26 -7.85 -1.92 17.87
N PRO A 27 -7.83 -3.15 17.31
CA PRO A 27 -6.89 -3.56 16.27
C PRO A 27 -6.88 -2.65 15.04
N ARG A 28 -8.01 -1.98 14.77
CA ARG A 28 -8.14 -0.93 13.76
C ARG A 28 -7.22 0.26 14.01
N ILE A 29 -7.18 0.79 15.24
CA ILE A 29 -6.37 1.96 15.58
C ILE A 29 -4.88 1.64 15.48
N ARG A 30 -4.46 0.45 15.90
CA ARG A 30 -3.07 -0.02 15.74
C ARG A 30 -2.67 -0.15 14.27
N LEU A 31 -3.56 -0.62 13.41
CA LEU A 31 -3.34 -0.67 11.97
C LEU A 31 -3.13 0.74 11.39
N TRP A 32 -4.03 1.68 11.70
CA TRP A 32 -3.93 3.07 11.26
C TRP A 32 -2.69 3.78 11.82
N ALA A 33 -2.32 3.52 13.07
CA ALA A 33 -1.11 4.06 13.69
C ALA A 33 0.18 3.59 13.00
N PHE A 34 0.17 2.44 12.32
CA PHE A 34 1.29 1.96 11.50
C PHE A 34 1.23 2.47 10.06
N ILE A 35 0.04 2.52 9.46
CA ILE A 35 -0.18 2.97 8.08
C ILE A 35 0.21 4.43 7.89
N VAL A 36 -0.30 5.31 8.76
CA VAL A 36 -0.14 6.76 8.61
C VAL A 36 1.33 7.19 8.55
N PRO A 37 2.22 6.78 9.49
CA PRO A 37 3.63 7.18 9.41
C PRO A 37 4.34 6.57 8.20
N LEU A 38 3.96 5.35 7.78
CA LEU A 38 4.60 4.68 6.66
C LEU A 38 4.17 5.26 5.31
N SER A 39 2.91 5.62 5.15
CA SER A 39 2.40 6.37 3.99
C SER A 39 2.88 7.83 3.98
N LEU A 40 3.36 8.36 5.10
CA LEU A 40 4.04 9.66 5.11
C LEU A 40 5.46 9.60 4.53
N LEU A 41 6.03 8.41 4.37
CA LEU A 41 7.39 8.21 3.88
C LEU A 41 7.54 8.73 2.42
N PRO A 42 6.70 8.35 1.45
CA PRO A 42 6.83 8.89 0.09
C PRO A 42 6.61 10.41 -0.02
N PRO A 43 5.55 10.99 0.58
CA PRO A 43 5.34 12.45 0.62
C PRO A 43 6.53 13.21 1.21
N THR A 44 7.13 12.71 2.30
CA THR A 44 8.27 13.37 2.93
C THR A 44 9.50 13.32 2.04
N MET A 45 9.76 12.18 1.37
CA MET A 45 10.85 12.08 0.40
C MET A 45 10.66 13.03 -0.78
N ILE A 46 9.43 13.19 -1.28
CA ILE A 46 9.12 14.15 -2.35
C ILE A 46 9.33 15.59 -1.85
N ALA A 47 8.90 15.93 -0.64
CA ALA A 47 9.02 17.27 -0.08
C ALA A 47 10.46 17.68 0.25
N LEU A 48 11.35 16.71 0.49
CA LEU A 48 12.77 16.94 0.79
C LEU A 48 13.65 17.06 -0.47
N LEU A 49 13.11 16.83 -1.66
CA LEU A 49 13.88 16.94 -2.90
C LEU A 49 14.10 18.41 -3.28
N ASP A 50 15.38 18.83 -3.29
CA ASP A 50 15.80 20.16 -3.75
C ASP A 50 15.79 20.32 -5.29
N ALA A 51 15.57 19.24 -6.03
CA ALA A 51 15.57 19.21 -7.49
C ALA A 51 14.29 18.55 -8.02
N PRO A 52 13.80 18.96 -9.22
CA PRO A 52 12.55 18.44 -9.77
C PRO A 52 12.59 16.92 -9.91
N LEU A 53 11.45 16.27 -9.69
CA LEU A 53 11.36 14.80 -9.73
C LEU A 53 11.81 14.25 -11.08
N SER A 54 11.72 15.05 -12.15
CA SER A 54 12.23 14.73 -13.49
C SER A 54 13.73 14.45 -13.55
N ALA A 55 14.54 14.96 -12.63
CA ALA A 55 15.97 14.64 -12.53
C ALA A 55 16.21 13.20 -12.04
N TYR A 56 15.24 12.64 -11.30
CA TYR A 56 15.32 11.32 -10.67
C TYR A 56 14.41 10.29 -11.38
N LEU A 57 13.32 10.76 -11.98
CA LEU A 57 12.28 10.00 -12.65
C LEU A 57 11.85 10.78 -13.90
N PRO A 58 12.50 10.58 -15.06
CA PRO A 58 12.23 11.35 -16.28
C PRO A 58 10.80 11.20 -16.82
N ILE A 59 10.08 10.17 -16.36
CA ILE A 59 8.67 9.91 -16.69
C ILE A 59 7.73 10.87 -15.95
N PHE A 60 8.12 11.38 -14.77
CA PHE A 60 7.32 12.28 -13.95
C PHE A 60 7.91 13.70 -13.98
N GLN A 61 7.28 14.58 -14.76
CA GLN A 61 7.56 16.01 -14.72
C GLN A 61 6.79 16.71 -13.59
N ILE A 62 6.91 16.17 -12.38
CA ILE A 62 6.24 16.71 -11.19
C ILE A 62 7.23 17.62 -10.46
N GLN A 63 6.83 18.86 -10.19
CA GLN A 63 7.60 19.74 -9.32
C GLN A 63 7.35 19.35 -7.85
N PRO A 64 8.40 19.01 -7.10
CA PRO A 64 8.27 18.70 -5.69
C PRO A 64 7.80 19.96 -4.96
N SER A 65 6.60 19.87 -4.40
CA SER A 65 6.01 20.91 -3.56
C SER A 65 5.21 20.29 -2.42
N THR A 66 4.99 21.03 -1.34
CA THR A 66 4.14 20.57 -0.23
C THR A 66 2.74 20.16 -0.69
N GLY A 67 2.21 20.79 -1.75
CA GLY A 67 0.93 20.42 -2.36
C GLY A 67 0.96 19.06 -3.03
N THR A 68 2.02 18.76 -3.80
CA THR A 68 2.20 17.44 -4.41
C THR A 68 2.39 16.34 -3.35
N ALA A 69 3.15 16.59 -2.30
CA ALA A 69 3.32 15.66 -1.19
C ALA A 69 1.97 15.36 -0.49
N GLY A 70 1.17 16.39 -0.21
CA GLY A 70 -0.16 16.22 0.38
C GLY A 70 -1.13 15.47 -0.51
N LEU A 71 -1.11 15.72 -1.82
CA LEU A 71 -1.95 15.00 -2.79
C LEU A 71 -1.53 13.52 -2.92
N PHE A 72 -0.22 13.24 -2.91
CA PHE A 72 0.30 11.88 -2.92
C PHE A 72 -0.13 11.12 -1.66
N PHE A 73 0.01 11.72 -0.49
CA PHE A 73 -0.48 11.16 0.78
C PHE A 73 -1.99 10.86 0.74
N GLY A 74 -2.79 11.82 0.26
CA GLY A 74 -4.23 11.62 0.11
C GLY A 74 -4.58 10.47 -0.85
N GLY A 75 -3.86 10.38 -1.97
CA GLY A 75 -4.03 9.31 -2.96
C GLY A 75 -3.69 7.92 -2.41
N GLU A 76 -2.63 7.80 -1.62
CA GLU A 76 -2.26 6.53 -0.97
C GLU A 76 -3.29 6.07 0.04
N ILE A 77 -3.73 6.96 0.94
CA ILE A 77 -4.73 6.64 1.96
C ILE A 77 -6.08 6.30 1.30
N PHE A 78 -6.47 7.06 0.28
CA PHE A 78 -7.70 6.80 -0.48
C PHE A 78 -7.62 5.47 -1.23
N SER A 79 -6.47 5.13 -1.81
CA SER A 79 -6.26 3.83 -2.47
C SER A 79 -6.40 2.66 -1.50
N VAL A 80 -5.75 2.72 -0.33
CA VAL A 80 -5.87 1.67 0.71
C VAL A 80 -7.32 1.51 1.15
N PHE A 81 -8.04 2.62 1.33
CA PHE A 81 -9.45 2.61 1.71
C PHE A 81 -10.33 1.93 0.64
N VAL A 82 -10.18 2.34 -0.61
CA VAL A 82 -10.93 1.77 -1.75
C VAL A 82 -10.61 0.29 -1.92
N MET A 83 -9.34 -0.10 -1.84
CA MET A 83 -8.91 -1.50 -1.92
C MET A 83 -9.50 -2.34 -0.80
N GLY A 84 -9.35 -1.92 0.47
CA GLY A 84 -9.89 -2.66 1.61
C GLY A 84 -11.42 -2.79 1.57
N TRP A 85 -12.11 -1.74 1.12
CA TRP A 85 -13.56 -1.77 0.92
C TRP A 85 -13.96 -2.75 -0.21
N LEU A 86 -13.31 -2.68 -1.37
CA LEU A 86 -13.59 -3.56 -2.50
C LEU A 86 -13.27 -5.03 -2.20
N ILE A 87 -12.15 -5.31 -1.55
CA ILE A 87 -11.77 -6.68 -1.17
C ILE A 87 -12.90 -7.33 -0.38
N LYS A 88 -13.45 -6.62 0.61
CA LYS A 88 -14.59 -7.11 1.38
C LYS A 88 -15.84 -7.29 0.52
N HIS A 89 -16.21 -6.27 -0.27
CA HIS A 89 -17.45 -6.30 -1.05
C HIS A 89 -17.45 -7.43 -2.09
N VAL A 90 -16.33 -7.63 -2.78
CA VAL A 90 -16.18 -8.71 -3.76
C VAL A 90 -16.12 -10.07 -3.06
N ALA A 91 -15.41 -10.20 -1.94
CA ALA A 91 -15.40 -11.44 -1.18
C ALA A 91 -16.79 -11.83 -0.66
N HIS A 92 -17.57 -10.86 -0.18
CA HIS A 92 -18.95 -11.08 0.24
C HIS A 92 -19.87 -11.48 -0.94
N ALA A 93 -19.65 -10.93 -2.13
CA ALA A 93 -20.35 -11.36 -3.34
C ALA A 93 -20.00 -12.81 -3.73
N CYS A 94 -18.78 -13.25 -3.45
CA CYS A 94 -18.31 -14.64 -3.55
C CYS A 94 -18.70 -15.52 -2.35
N SER A 95 -19.66 -15.11 -1.52
CA SER A 95 -20.13 -15.86 -0.32
C SER A 95 -19.05 -16.18 0.73
N HIS A 96 -17.95 -15.43 0.77
CA HIS A 96 -16.91 -15.56 1.78
C HIS A 96 -17.13 -14.54 2.91
N ASP A 97 -17.11 -15.02 4.16
CA ASP A 97 -17.29 -14.19 5.35
C ASP A 97 -15.95 -13.52 5.76
N VAL A 98 -15.63 -12.44 5.06
CA VAL A 98 -14.40 -11.65 5.30
C VAL A 98 -14.70 -10.45 6.18
N THR A 99 -13.94 -10.33 7.27
CA THR A 99 -14.07 -9.18 8.17
C THR A 99 -13.45 -7.93 7.56
N TYR A 100 -13.97 -6.75 7.93
CA TYR A 100 -13.35 -5.48 7.52
C TYR A 100 -11.89 -5.37 8.00
N ALA A 101 -11.55 -5.99 9.13
CA ALA A 101 -10.18 -5.97 9.64
C ALA A 101 -9.23 -6.71 8.70
N GLU A 102 -9.58 -7.92 8.24
CA GLU A 102 -8.77 -8.71 7.32
C GLU A 102 -8.61 -8.04 5.96
N ALA A 103 -9.69 -7.52 5.38
CA ALA A 103 -9.64 -6.86 4.08
C ALA A 103 -8.73 -5.63 4.06
N TYR A 104 -8.82 -4.77 5.08
CA TYR A 104 -7.95 -3.60 5.22
C TYR A 104 -6.51 -3.98 5.57
N LEU A 105 -6.30 -5.06 6.31
CA LEU A 105 -4.96 -5.56 6.63
C LEU A 105 -4.26 -6.06 5.36
N VAL A 106 -4.95 -6.81 4.50
CA VAL A 106 -4.43 -7.23 3.19
C VAL A 106 -4.07 -6.03 2.31
N ALA A 107 -4.99 -5.06 2.18
CA ALA A 107 -4.72 -3.83 1.41
C ALA A 107 -3.49 -3.08 1.93
N THR A 108 -3.36 -2.98 3.26
CA THR A 108 -2.24 -2.31 3.92
C THR A 108 -0.91 -3.01 3.63
N ILE A 109 -0.84 -4.33 3.85
CA ILE A 109 0.40 -5.11 3.62
C ILE A 109 0.83 -5.00 2.17
N ALA A 110 -0.11 -4.99 1.23
CA ALA A 110 0.18 -4.85 -0.19
C ALA A 110 0.81 -3.48 -0.54
N CYS A 111 0.44 -2.42 0.17
CA CYS A 111 1.01 -1.08 -0.02
C CYS A 111 2.39 -0.89 0.63
N VAL A 112 2.79 -1.72 1.59
CA VAL A 112 4.09 -1.59 2.29
C VAL A 112 5.30 -1.55 1.36
N PRO A 113 5.45 -2.48 0.38
CA PRO A 113 6.58 -2.42 -0.56
C PRO A 113 6.61 -1.11 -1.36
N LEU A 114 5.45 -0.56 -1.73
CA LEU A 114 5.34 0.69 -2.48
C LEU A 114 5.83 1.87 -1.63
N TRP A 115 5.41 1.96 -0.38
CA TRP A 115 5.90 2.99 0.54
C TRP A 115 7.41 2.91 0.73
N LEU A 116 7.95 1.70 0.92
CA LEU A 116 9.39 1.46 1.05
C LEU A 116 10.17 1.84 -0.21
N SER A 117 9.57 1.70 -1.39
CA SER A 117 10.23 2.03 -2.66
C SER A 117 10.62 3.51 -2.77
N SER A 118 9.93 4.40 -2.04
CA SER A 118 10.26 5.82 -2.02
C SER A 118 11.61 6.13 -1.36
N LEU A 119 12.16 5.22 -0.56
CA LEU A 119 13.54 5.31 -0.07
C LEU A 119 14.57 5.25 -1.21
N GLY A 120 14.18 4.73 -2.37
CA GLY A 120 15.00 4.80 -3.58
C GLY A 120 15.39 6.23 -3.94
N LEU A 121 14.49 7.21 -3.71
CA LEU A 121 14.72 8.62 -4.05
C LEU A 121 15.91 9.24 -3.32
N LEU A 122 16.34 8.70 -2.17
CA LEU A 122 17.59 9.13 -1.52
C LEU A 122 18.83 8.82 -2.37
N VAL A 123 18.73 7.78 -3.21
CA VAL A 123 19.76 7.42 -4.16
C VAL A 123 19.50 8.22 -5.44
N ASN A 124 20.41 9.12 -5.78
CA ASN A 124 20.36 9.91 -7.01
C ASN A 124 20.69 9.05 -8.26
N ASN A 125 19.98 7.93 -8.43
CA ASN A 125 20.14 6.99 -9.53
C ASN A 125 18.79 6.75 -10.21
N PRO A 126 18.60 7.24 -11.46
CA PRO A 126 17.32 7.17 -12.14
C PRO A 126 16.88 5.74 -12.50
N PHE A 127 17.83 4.82 -12.69
CA PHE A 127 17.51 3.41 -12.93
C PHE A 127 16.92 2.76 -11.68
N LEU A 128 17.53 3.00 -10.52
CA LEU A 128 17.03 2.47 -9.25
C LEU A 128 15.65 3.06 -8.92
N ASN A 129 15.47 4.36 -9.15
CA ASN A 129 14.20 5.06 -8.92
C ASN A 129 13.07 4.61 -9.85
N THR A 130 13.38 3.95 -10.96
CA THR A 130 12.39 3.37 -11.86
C THR A 130 12.12 1.90 -11.52
N VAL A 131 13.18 1.11 -11.35
CA VAL A 131 13.07 -0.35 -11.11
C VAL A 131 12.48 -0.65 -9.74
N LEU A 132 12.80 0.14 -8.71
CA LEU A 132 12.37 -0.12 -7.35
C LEU A 132 10.84 0.02 -7.19
N PRO A 133 10.18 1.12 -7.62
CA PRO A 133 8.72 1.20 -7.60
C PRO A 133 8.03 0.14 -8.48
N LEU A 134 8.59 -0.20 -9.64
CA LEU A 134 8.04 -1.26 -10.50
C LEU A 134 8.07 -2.63 -9.80
N SER A 135 9.18 -2.96 -9.13
CA SER A 135 9.31 -4.19 -8.35
C SER A 135 8.37 -4.21 -7.14
N ALA A 136 8.17 -3.06 -6.50
CA ALA A 136 7.23 -2.90 -5.41
C ALA A 136 5.78 -3.05 -5.86
N LEU A 137 5.44 -2.55 -7.04
CA LEU A 137 4.11 -2.69 -7.65
C LEU A 137 3.81 -4.16 -8.00
N ALA A 138 4.78 -4.88 -8.57
CA ALA A 138 4.66 -6.32 -8.76
C ALA A 138 4.50 -7.07 -7.42
N SER A 139 5.26 -6.67 -6.40
CA SER A 139 5.14 -7.24 -5.05
C SER A 139 3.78 -6.96 -4.42
N CYS A 140 3.20 -5.78 -4.64
CA CYS A 140 1.86 -5.41 -4.22
C CYS A 140 0.81 -6.38 -4.79
N CYS A 141 0.85 -6.65 -6.10
CA CYS A 141 -0.04 -7.63 -6.73
C CYS A 141 0.07 -9.03 -6.09
N VAL A 142 1.30 -9.49 -5.86
CA VAL A 142 1.56 -10.81 -5.24
C VAL A 142 1.04 -10.84 -3.80
N LEU A 143 1.26 -9.78 -3.02
CA LEU A 143 0.80 -9.69 -1.64
C LEU A 143 -0.71 -9.57 -1.52
N LEU A 144 -1.39 -8.90 -2.46
CA LEU A 144 -2.86 -8.90 -2.53
C LEU A 144 -3.40 -10.30 -2.81
N TYR A 145 -2.81 -11.00 -3.78
CA TYR A 145 -3.24 -12.36 -4.11
C TYR A 145 -2.99 -13.33 -2.95
N GLN A 146 -1.80 -13.29 -2.35
CA GLN A 146 -1.47 -14.13 -1.20
C GLN A 146 -2.28 -13.74 0.04
N GLY A 147 -2.54 -12.45 0.24
CA GLY A 147 -3.34 -11.94 1.36
C GLY A 147 -4.80 -12.35 1.24
N THR A 148 -5.39 -12.27 0.04
CA THR A 148 -6.76 -12.75 -0.20
C THR A 148 -6.85 -14.28 -0.03
N CYS A 149 -5.88 -15.05 -0.52
CA CYS A 149 -5.86 -16.50 -0.28
C CYS A 149 -5.67 -16.86 1.21
N SER A 150 -4.71 -16.22 1.90
CA SER A 150 -4.30 -16.64 3.25
C SER A 150 -5.11 -16.01 4.38
N LEU A 151 -5.44 -14.71 4.30
CA LEU A 151 -6.15 -13.98 5.35
C LEU A 151 -7.65 -13.97 5.10
N CYS A 152 -8.09 -13.80 3.86
CA CYS A 152 -9.52 -13.86 3.53
C CYS A 152 -10.03 -15.29 3.32
N ARG A 153 -9.16 -16.30 3.41
CA ARG A 153 -9.49 -17.74 3.32
C ARG A 153 -10.27 -18.09 2.06
N VAL A 154 -9.98 -17.40 0.96
CA VAL A 154 -10.60 -17.66 -0.33
C VAL A 154 -9.89 -18.85 -0.96
N ASP A 155 -10.53 -20.02 -0.88
CA ASP A 155 -9.97 -21.29 -1.38
C ASP A 155 -9.97 -21.36 -2.92
N ASP A 156 -10.93 -20.67 -3.57
CA ASP A 156 -11.00 -20.61 -5.02
C ASP A 156 -9.99 -19.58 -5.58
N ARG A 157 -9.01 -20.10 -6.32
CA ARG A 157 -7.95 -19.29 -6.94
C ARG A 157 -8.49 -18.29 -7.96
N LEU A 158 -9.60 -18.59 -8.63
CA LEU A 158 -10.24 -17.71 -9.60
C LEU A 158 -10.92 -16.55 -8.89
N GLU A 159 -11.60 -16.81 -7.77
CA GLU A 159 -12.23 -15.77 -6.95
C GLU A 159 -11.17 -14.87 -6.29
N ALA A 160 -10.10 -15.45 -5.74
CA ALA A 160 -8.99 -14.68 -5.18
C ALA A 160 -8.30 -13.78 -6.23
N ALA A 161 -8.14 -14.29 -7.46
CA ALA A 161 -7.62 -13.51 -8.58
C ALA A 161 -8.58 -12.37 -8.98
N ALA A 162 -9.89 -12.63 -9.02
CA ALA A 162 -10.89 -11.61 -9.31
C ALA A 162 -10.92 -10.50 -8.23
N ILE A 163 -10.86 -10.87 -6.95
CA ILE A 163 -10.76 -9.91 -5.83
C ILE A 163 -9.48 -9.07 -5.96
N THR A 164 -8.35 -9.71 -6.24
CA THR A 164 -7.07 -9.02 -6.39
C THR A 164 -7.09 -8.06 -7.58
N GLN A 165 -7.59 -8.50 -8.73
CA GLN A 165 -7.67 -7.69 -9.95
C GLN A 165 -8.62 -6.50 -9.78
N THR A 166 -9.77 -6.69 -9.12
CA THR A 166 -10.73 -5.60 -8.85
C THR A 166 -10.15 -4.58 -7.89
N ALA A 167 -9.52 -5.02 -6.79
CA ALA A 167 -8.88 -4.11 -5.83
C ALA A 167 -7.70 -3.34 -6.47
N PHE A 168 -6.81 -4.06 -7.16
CA PHE A 168 -5.66 -3.45 -7.82
C PHE A 168 -6.07 -2.52 -8.96
N GLY A 169 -7.03 -2.93 -9.79
CA GLY A 169 -7.58 -2.11 -10.87
C GLY A 169 -8.22 -0.82 -10.35
N ALA A 170 -8.95 -0.89 -9.23
CA ALA A 170 -9.52 0.30 -8.61
C ALA A 170 -8.44 1.25 -8.09
N ALA A 171 -7.36 0.74 -7.50
CA ALA A 171 -6.21 1.57 -7.12
C ALA A 171 -5.59 2.27 -8.33
N VAL A 172 -5.40 1.56 -9.45
CA VAL A 172 -4.92 2.16 -10.70
C VAL A 172 -5.86 3.27 -11.18
N ILE A 173 -7.18 3.06 -11.14
CA ILE A 173 -8.17 4.10 -11.51
C ILE A 173 -8.05 5.33 -10.61
N VAL A 174 -7.91 5.14 -9.30
CA VAL A 174 -7.67 6.24 -8.34
C VAL A 174 -6.43 7.04 -8.76
N TRP A 175 -5.33 6.37 -9.05
CA TRP A 175 -4.11 7.06 -9.48
C TRP A 175 -4.26 7.74 -10.84
N MET A 176 -5.00 7.17 -11.78
CA MET A 176 -5.31 7.84 -13.06
C MET A 176 -6.15 9.12 -12.86
N MET A 177 -6.95 9.20 -11.79
CA MET A 177 -7.65 10.43 -11.39
C MET A 177 -6.77 11.42 -10.65
N VAL A 178 -5.85 10.94 -9.80
CA VAL A 178 -4.95 11.79 -8.98
C VAL A 178 -3.82 12.38 -9.82
N LEU A 179 -3.27 11.62 -10.77
CA LEU A 179 -2.10 12.01 -11.56
C LEU A 179 -2.26 13.35 -12.31
N PRO A 180 -3.40 13.64 -12.98
CA PRO A 180 -3.64 14.93 -13.63
C PRO A 180 -3.58 16.13 -12.69
N PHE A 181 -3.95 15.97 -11.41
CA PHE A 181 -3.92 17.07 -10.46
C PHE A 181 -2.50 17.54 -10.15
N PHE A 182 -1.48 16.67 -10.30
CA PHE A 182 -0.07 17.09 -10.18
C PHE A 182 0.33 18.10 -11.24
N TRP A 183 -0.26 18.02 -12.45
CA TRP A 183 0.02 18.98 -13.53
C TRP A 183 -0.67 20.32 -13.33
N THR A 184 -1.84 20.33 -12.69
CA THR A 184 -2.56 21.58 -12.37
C THR A 184 -2.03 22.30 -11.13
N ALA A 185 -1.21 21.62 -10.33
CA ALA A 185 -0.61 22.14 -9.10
C ALA A 185 0.87 22.59 -9.28
N ALA A 186 1.39 22.50 -10.50
CA ALA A 186 2.70 23.01 -10.93
C ALA A 186 2.50 24.28 -11.79
#